data_AF-A0A060CPF1-F1
#
_entry.id   AF-A0A060CPF1-F1
#
_cell.length_a   1.000
_cell.length_b   1.000
_cell.length_c   1.000
_cell.angle_alpha   90.00
_cell.angle_beta   90.00
_cell.angle_gamma   90.00
#
_symmetry.space_group_name_H-M   'P 1'
#
loop_
_entity.id
_entity.type
_entity.pdbx_description
1 polymer ?
#
loop_
_entity_poly.entity_id
_entity_poly.type
_entity_poly.pdbx_seq_one_letter_code
_entity_poly.pdbx_strand_id
1 'polypeptide(L)'
;MAAGDLVPDVRRIAVLRANALGDFIFVLPALAALKAAYPEAELVLLGAPWHAALFDGRRPGPVDRVLVVPPAPGESRVAGAGEPDVPLGDFLAAARRERFDLAVQLHG
;
A
#
# COMPACT_ATOMS: atom_id res chain seq x y z
N MET A 1 19.64 19.16 -5.03
CA MET A 1 19.44 18.02 -5.96
C MET A 1 18.09 18.24 -6.61
N ALA A 2 18.01 18.36 -7.92
CA ALA A 2 16.72 18.43 -8.59
C ALA A 2 16.03 17.08 -8.35
N ALA A 3 14.89 17.09 -7.64
CA ALA A 3 13.99 15.96 -7.67
C ALA A 3 13.67 15.70 -9.14
N GLY A 4 13.74 14.44 -9.58
CA GLY A 4 13.27 14.10 -10.93
C GLY A 4 11.85 14.60 -11.12
N ASP A 5 11.51 15.01 -12.34
CA ASP A 5 10.16 15.49 -12.63
C ASP A 5 9.12 14.46 -12.21
N LEU A 6 8.01 14.94 -11.64
CA LEU A 6 6.89 14.08 -11.25
C LEU A 6 6.24 13.46 -12.49
N VAL A 7 5.67 12.26 -12.32
CA VAL A 7 4.84 11.64 -13.35
C VAL A 7 3.55 12.46 -13.45
N PRO A 8 3.20 13.01 -14.62
CA PRO A 8 1.98 13.81 -14.76
C PRO A 8 0.71 12.94 -14.61
N ASP A 9 -0.40 13.59 -14.29
CA ASP A 9 -1.75 13.00 -14.29
C ASP A 9 -1.95 11.77 -13.38
N VAL A 10 -1.11 11.61 -12.35
CA VAL A 10 -1.28 10.55 -11.35
C VAL A 10 -2.49 10.83 -10.46
N ARG A 11 -3.47 9.94 -10.49
CA ARG A 11 -4.72 10.00 -9.71
C ARG A 11 -4.81 8.88 -8.67
N ARG A 12 -4.12 7.76 -8.90
CA ARG A 12 -4.11 6.63 -7.97
C ARG A 12 -2.74 5.98 -7.88
N ILE A 13 -2.24 5.85 -6.65
CA ILE A 13 -0.92 5.32 -6.32
C ILE A 13 -1.09 4.05 -5.51
N ALA A 14 -0.49 2.94 -5.94
CA ALA A 14 -0.31 1.75 -5.11
C ALA A 14 1.07 1.78 -4.45
N VAL A 15 1.12 1.53 -3.14
CA VAL A 15 2.38 1.28 -2.43
C VAL A 15 2.36 -0.13 -1.85
N LEU A 16 3.32 -0.98 -2.20
CA LEU A 16 3.43 -2.33 -1.66
C LEU A 16 4.36 -2.38 -0.45
N ARG A 17 3.78 -2.65 0.73
CA ARG A 17 4.49 -2.84 2.01
C ARG A 17 3.64 -3.70 2.97
N ALA A 18 3.89 -5.00 3.00
CA ALA A 18 3.18 -5.96 3.87
C ALA A 18 4.11 -6.67 4.88
N ASN A 19 4.86 -5.92 5.70
CA ASN A 19 5.81 -6.48 6.68
C ASN A 19 5.55 -6.02 8.13
N ALA A 20 6.54 -6.23 9.00
CA ALA A 20 6.45 -5.95 10.43
C ALA A 20 6.38 -4.44 10.75
N LEU A 21 5.94 -4.10 11.97
CA LEU A 21 5.74 -2.71 12.39
C LEU A 21 7.01 -1.85 12.31
N GLY A 22 8.16 -2.35 12.78
CA GLY A 22 9.41 -1.57 12.81
C GLY A 22 9.82 -1.12 11.42
N ASP A 23 9.74 -2.05 10.48
CA ASP A 23 9.92 -1.83 9.06
C ASP A 23 8.93 -0.82 8.47
N PHE A 24 7.67 -0.83 8.91
CA PHE A 24 6.67 0.11 8.43
C PHE A 24 6.98 1.55 8.88
N ILE A 25 7.49 1.74 10.10
CA ILE A 25 7.85 3.07 10.61
C ILE A 25 8.88 3.75 9.68
N PHE A 26 9.84 2.98 9.14
CA PHE A 26 10.84 3.51 8.21
C PHE A 26 10.27 4.00 6.87
N VAL A 27 9.09 3.49 6.45
CA VAL A 27 8.47 3.95 5.20
C VAL A 27 7.54 5.14 5.37
N LEU A 28 7.15 5.49 6.60
CA LEU A 28 6.24 6.61 6.86
C LEU A 28 6.70 7.94 6.24
N PRO A 29 7.99 8.34 6.29
CA PRO A 29 8.45 9.55 5.63
C PRO A 29 8.28 9.49 4.10
N ALA A 30 8.50 8.32 3.49
CA ALA A 30 8.33 8.13 2.05
C ALA A 30 6.85 8.22 1.65
N LEU A 31 5.94 7.66 2.44
CA LEU A 31 4.49 7.79 2.22
C LEU A 31 4.04 9.25 2.32
N ALA A 32 4.54 9.99 3.32
CA ALA A 32 4.26 11.41 3.47
C ALA A 32 4.77 12.23 2.28
N ALA A 33 5.98 11.94 1.80
CA ALA A 33 6.54 12.61 0.63
C ALA A 33 5.74 12.31 -0.66
N LEU A 34 5.30 11.06 -0.85
CA LEU A 34 4.44 10.69 -1.98
C LEU A 34 3.11 11.45 -1.95
N LYS A 35 2.43 11.48 -0.80
CA LYS A 35 1.16 12.21 -0.66
C LYS A 35 1.34 13.72 -0.84
N ALA A 36 2.45 14.29 -0.39
CA ALA A 36 2.77 15.70 -0.61
C ALA A 36 3.10 16.02 -2.08
N ALA A 37 3.74 15.10 -2.79
CA ALA A 37 4.03 15.24 -4.23
C ALA A 37 2.77 15.08 -5.10
N TYR A 38 1.82 14.27 -4.67
CA TYR A 38 0.55 14.03 -5.36
C TYR A 38 -0.66 14.25 -4.42
N PRO A 39 -0.98 15.51 -4.04
CA PRO A 39 -2.03 15.80 -3.06
C PRO A 39 -3.42 15.29 -3.46
N GLU A 40 -3.72 15.34 -4.76
CA GLU A 40 -5.01 14.94 -5.34
C GLU A 40 -5.10 13.44 -5.67
N ALA A 41 -3.99 12.69 -5.53
CA ALA A 41 -3.99 11.26 -5.80
C ALA A 41 -4.46 10.46 -4.58
N GLU A 42 -5.21 9.40 -4.83
CA GLU A 42 -5.51 8.38 -3.82
C GLU A 42 -4.27 7.50 -3.60
N LEU A 43 -3.71 7.51 -2.40
CA LEU A 43 -2.61 6.66 -1.97
C LEU A 43 -3.17 5.40 -1.30
N VAL A 44 -3.06 4.29 -2.01
CA VAL A 44 -3.54 2.97 -1.58
C VAL A 44 -2.36 2.12 -1.13
N LEU A 45 -2.36 1.72 0.14
CA LEU A 45 -1.36 0.81 0.70
C LEU A 45 -1.79 -0.64 0.49
N LEU A 46 -1.03 -1.39 -0.31
CA LEU A 46 -1.11 -2.84 -0.39
C LEU A 46 -0.31 -3.41 0.79
N GLY A 47 -1.00 -3.82 1.85
CA GLY A 47 -0.38 -4.13 3.15
C GLY A 47 -1.02 -5.28 3.91
N ALA A 48 -0.63 -5.41 5.17
CA ALA A 48 -1.14 -6.40 6.12
C ALA A 48 -2.40 -5.91 6.89
N PRO A 49 -3.19 -6.80 7.52
CA PRO A 49 -4.44 -6.44 8.21
C PRO A 49 -4.29 -5.33 9.27
N TRP A 50 -3.17 -5.34 9.99
CA TRP A 50 -2.90 -4.35 11.03
C TRP A 50 -2.73 -2.92 10.46
N HIS A 51 -2.32 -2.77 9.19
CA HIS A 51 -2.28 -1.46 8.55
C HIS A 51 -3.68 -0.92 8.32
N ALA A 52 -4.63 -1.77 7.93
CA ALA A 52 -6.03 -1.37 7.76
C ALA A 52 -6.62 -0.89 9.10
N ALA A 53 -6.28 -1.58 10.20
CA ALA A 53 -6.65 -1.14 11.55
C ALA A 53 -5.96 0.19 11.95
N LEU A 54 -4.72 0.42 11.52
CA LEU A 54 -4.00 1.66 11.80
C LEU A 54 -4.62 2.88 11.08
N PHE A 55 -5.16 2.67 9.87
CA PHE A 55 -5.76 3.71 9.02
C PHE A 55 -7.28 3.61 8.94
N ASP A 56 -7.95 3.16 10.01
CA ASP A 56 -9.41 3.00 10.10
C ASP A 56 -10.20 4.33 10.17
N GLY A 57 -9.56 5.46 9.86
CA GLY A 57 -10.13 6.80 9.95
C GLY A 57 -9.94 7.50 11.31
N ARG A 58 -9.42 6.82 12.34
CA ARG A 58 -9.16 7.46 13.65
C ARG A 58 -7.86 8.25 13.69
N ARG A 59 -6.93 7.98 12.77
CA ARG A 59 -5.61 8.60 12.73
C ARG A 59 -5.41 9.30 11.38
N PRO A 60 -5.07 10.60 11.36
CA PRO A 60 -4.66 11.27 10.14
C PRO A 60 -3.33 10.66 9.65
N GLY A 61 -3.22 10.45 8.35
CA GLY A 61 -2.04 9.86 7.73
C GLY A 61 -2.05 10.02 6.21
N PRO A 62 -0.91 9.73 5.56
CA PRO A 62 -0.78 9.89 4.11
C PRO A 62 -1.47 8.79 3.30
N VAL A 63 -1.99 7.75 3.96
CA VAL A 63 -2.65 6.59 3.34
C VAL A 63 -4.15 6.83 3.35
N ASP A 64 -4.77 6.87 2.16
CA ASP A 64 -6.22 7.06 2.02
C ASP A 64 -6.99 5.75 2.18
N ARG A 65 -6.40 4.64 1.74
CA ARG A 65 -7.02 3.30 1.79
C ARG A 65 -5.96 2.21 1.93
N VAL A 66 -6.34 1.11 2.57
CA VAL A 66 -5.53 -0.11 2.65
C VAL A 66 -6.24 -1.24 1.91
N LEU A 67 -5.52 -1.91 1.01
CA LEU A 67 -5.91 -3.21 0.47
C LEU A 67 -5.06 -4.28 1.13
N VAL A 68 -5.71 -5.21 1.84
CA VAL A 68 -5.00 -6.28 2.53
C VAL A 68 -4.57 -7.34 1.51
N VAL A 69 -3.27 -7.58 1.42
CA VAL A 69 -2.68 -8.56 0.50
C VAL A 69 -2.87 -9.96 1.10
N PRO A 70 -3.48 -10.93 0.39
CA PRO A 70 -3.57 -12.30 0.86
C PRO A 70 -2.20 -12.97 0.91
N PRO A 71 -2.04 -14.07 1.65
CA PRO A 71 -0.79 -14.83 1.67
C PRO A 71 -0.40 -15.29 0.26
N ALA A 72 0.89 -15.23 -0.06
CA ALA A 72 1.40 -15.69 -1.33
C ALA A 72 1.66 -17.21 -1.31
N PRO A 73 1.44 -17.91 -2.44
CA PRO A 73 1.75 -19.34 -2.53
C PRO A 73 3.24 -19.62 -2.20
N GLY A 74 3.48 -20.55 -1.28
CA GLY A 74 4.85 -20.96 -0.90
C GLY A 74 5.44 -20.20 0.29
N GLU A 75 4.72 -19.26 0.89
CA GLU A 75 5.14 -18.66 2.14
C GLU A 75 4.79 -19.55 3.35
N SER A 76 5.78 -19.87 4.18
CA SER A 76 5.60 -20.72 5.38
C SER A 76 4.89 -20.04 6.56
N ARG A 77 4.20 -18.92 6.32
CA ARG A 77 3.46 -18.19 7.37
C ARG A 77 2.03 -18.69 7.44
N VAL A 78 1.57 -18.97 8.65
CA VAL A 78 0.15 -19.17 8.92
C VAL A 78 -0.55 -17.83 8.66
N ALA A 79 -1.63 -17.85 7.88
CA ALA A 79 -2.44 -16.66 7.64
C ALA A 79 -2.84 -16.04 8.99
N GLY A 80 -2.48 -14.78 9.19
CA GLY A 80 -2.78 -14.06 10.42
C GLY A 80 -4.26 -13.72 10.55
N ALA A 81 -4.68 -13.35 11.77
CA ALA A 81 -6.04 -12.84 12.00
C ALA A 81 -6.33 -11.61 11.11
N GLY A 82 -7.42 -11.67 10.35
CA GLY A 82 -7.86 -10.59 9.47
C GLY A 82 -7.24 -10.60 8.07
N GLU A 83 -6.42 -11.60 7.72
CA GLU A 83 -6.05 -11.83 6.32
C GLU A 83 -7.26 -12.34 5.52
N PRO A 84 -7.49 -11.84 4.31
CA PRO A 84 -8.62 -12.27 3.50
C PRO A 84 -8.39 -13.70 2.98
N ASP A 85 -9.41 -14.53 3.11
CA ASP A 85 -9.47 -15.89 2.53
C ASP A 85 -9.87 -15.80 1.05
N VAL A 86 -8.99 -15.18 0.26
CA VAL A 86 -9.16 -15.04 -1.19
C VAL A 86 -7.87 -15.50 -1.89
N PRO A 87 -7.97 -16.20 -3.04
CA PRO A 87 -6.80 -16.54 -3.83
C PRO A 87 -6.02 -15.29 -4.23
N LEU A 88 -4.68 -15.35 -4.17
CA LEU A 88 -3.82 -14.23 -4.62
C LEU A 88 -4.14 -13.81 -6.06
N GLY A 89 -4.50 -14.76 -6.94
CA GLY A 89 -4.92 -14.46 -8.31
C GLY A 89 -6.15 -13.55 -8.39
N ASP A 90 -7.13 -13.77 -7.53
CA ASP A 90 -8.37 -12.97 -7.48
C ASP A 90 -8.10 -11.58 -6.92
N PHE A 91 -7.26 -11.48 -5.89
CA PHE A 91 -6.77 -10.20 -5.38
C PHE A 91 -6.04 -9.40 -6.46
N LEU A 92 -5.13 -10.03 -7.20
CA LEU A 92 -4.40 -9.39 -8.29
C LEU A 92 -5.33 -8.95 -9.43
N ALA A 93 -6.34 -9.75 -9.77
CA ALA A 93 -7.35 -9.39 -10.76
C ALA A 93 -8.17 -8.17 -10.30
N ALA A 94 -8.57 -8.12 -9.04
CA ALA A 94 -9.26 -6.97 -8.45
C ALA A 94 -8.37 -5.72 -8.43
N ALA A 95 -7.11 -5.85 -7.96
CA ALA A 95 -6.15 -4.75 -7.93
C ALA A 95 -5.85 -4.19 -9.33
N ARG A 96 -5.77 -5.03 -10.36
CA ARG A 96 -5.60 -4.57 -11.76
C ARG A 96 -6.78 -3.73 -12.24
N ARG A 97 -8.01 -4.02 -11.78
CA ARG A 97 -9.20 -3.23 -12.11
C ARG A 97 -9.20 -1.85 -11.46
N GLU A 98 -8.41 -1.63 -10.40
CA GLU A 98 -8.24 -0.31 -9.79
C GLU A 98 -7.48 0.67 -10.69
N ARG A 99 -6.75 0.18 -11.72
CA ARG A 99 -6.00 1.00 -12.69
C ARG A 99 -5.10 2.05 -12.02
N PHE A 100 -4.13 1.59 -11.24
CA PHE A 100 -3.11 2.45 -10.65
C PHE A 100 -2.27 3.13 -11.73
N ASP A 101 -2.07 4.44 -11.60
CA ASP A 101 -1.22 5.23 -12.50
C ASP A 101 0.26 5.09 -12.11
N LEU A 102 0.51 4.86 -10.81
CA LEU A 102 1.84 4.64 -10.24
C LEU A 102 1.79 3.48 -9.24
N ALA A 103 2.77 2.59 -9.32
CA ALA A 103 2.99 1.54 -8.33
C ALA A 103 4.41 1.62 -7.78
N VAL A 104 4.53 1.73 -6.45
CA VAL A 104 5.81 1.86 -5.74
C VAL A 104 6.03 0.65 -4.85
N GLN A 105 7.07 -0.12 -5.17
CA GLN A 105 7.55 -1.22 -4.34
C GLN A 105 8.46 -0.64 -3.24
N LEU A 106 8.00 -0.63 -1.99
CA LEU A 106 8.84 -0.26 -0.85
C LEU A 106 9.26 -1.50 -0.06
N HIS A 107 9.48 -2.64 -0.73
CA HIS A 107 10.13 -3.80 -0.13
C HIS A 107 11.63 -3.74 -0.43
N GLY A 108 12.44 -3.96 0.60
CA GLY A 108 13.90 -4.09 0.51
C GLY A 108 14.29 -5.55 0.56
#